data_AF-A0A8H4XRD3-F1
#
_entry.id   AF-A0A8H4XRD3-F1
#
_cell.length_a   1.000
_cell.length_b   1.000
_cell.length_c   1.000
_cell.angle_alpha   90.00
_cell.angle_beta   90.00
_cell.angle_gamma   90.00
#
_symmetry.space_group_name_H-M   'P 1'
#
loop_
_entity.id
_entity.type
_entity.pdbx_description
1 polymer ?
#
loop_
_entity_poly.entity_id
_entity_poly.type
_entity_poly.pdbx_seq_one_letter_code
_entity_poly.pdbx_strand_id
1 'polypeptide(L)'
;VKAAVIRQYQILWGDKASFMIKQASSLVQALIAGSLFYNAPDNSAGLFVKSGALFFSLLYNSLVAMSEVTDSFTGRPVLIKHKTFGMYHPAAFCIAQITADIPIILFQVSIFGIVLYFMVGLTATASAFFTFWIVVIAATMCMTALFRAIGAASATFDNASKISGLIVTATLMYNGYMIMKPHMHP
;
A
#
# COMPACT_ATOMS: atom_id res chain seq x y z
N VAL A 1 -11.50 7.75 -21.74
CA VAL A 1 -10.90 7.82 -20.38
C VAL A 1 -11.95 8.19 -19.33
N LYS A 2 -12.60 9.37 -19.41
CA LYS A 2 -13.59 9.83 -18.42
C LYS A 2 -14.70 8.82 -18.09
N ALA A 3 -15.28 8.17 -19.10
CA ALA A 3 -16.31 7.14 -18.90
C ALA A 3 -15.80 5.88 -18.17
N ALA A 4 -14.54 5.48 -18.39
CA ALA A 4 -13.91 4.37 -17.69
C ALA A 4 -13.63 4.70 -16.21
N VAL A 5 -13.26 5.96 -15.92
CA VAL A 5 -13.08 6.48 -14.55
C VAL A 5 -14.41 6.45 -13.79
N ILE A 6 -15.47 7.01 -14.37
CA ILE A 6 -16.80 7.05 -13.75
C ILE A 6 -17.27 5.62 -13.43
N ARG A 7 -17.09 4.69 -14.38
CA ARG A 7 -17.42 3.28 -14.16
C ARG A 7 -16.63 2.66 -13.01
N GLN A 8 -15.33 2.93 -12.89
CA GLN A 8 -14.56 2.37 -11.78
C GLN A 8 -15.03 2.90 -10.44
N TYR A 9 -15.32 4.19 -10.33
CA TYR A 9 -15.95 4.73 -9.13
C TYR A 9 -17.31 4.10 -8.84
N GLN A 10 -18.13 3.82 -9.87
CA GLN A 10 -19.42 3.15 -9.68
C GLN A 10 -19.29 1.72 -9.18
N ILE A 11 -18.29 0.96 -9.66
CA ILE A 11 -18.00 -0.40 -9.18
C ILE A 11 -17.58 -0.33 -7.71
N LEU A 12 -16.69 0.59 -7.37
CA LEU A 12 -16.21 0.80 -6.01
C LEU A 12 -17.33 1.26 -5.06
N TRP A 13 -18.23 2.10 -5.56
CA TRP A 13 -19.41 2.58 -4.83
C TRP A 13 -20.53 1.53 -4.76
N GLY A 14 -20.51 0.52 -5.63
CA GLY A 14 -21.35 -0.66 -5.51
C GLY A 14 -20.85 -1.59 -4.41
N ASP A 15 -19.53 -1.68 -4.23
CA ASP A 15 -18.88 -2.49 -3.19
C ASP A 15 -18.44 -1.66 -1.98
N LYS A 16 -19.39 -0.92 -1.39
CA LYS A 16 -19.15 -0.11 -0.19
C LYS A 16 -18.73 -0.96 1.00
N ALA A 17 -19.24 -2.18 1.09
CA ALA A 17 -18.96 -3.08 2.20
C ALA A 17 -17.47 -3.43 2.25
N SER A 18 -16.89 -3.89 1.14
CA SER A 18 -15.46 -4.21 1.08
C SER A 18 -14.59 -2.98 1.32
N PHE A 19 -14.97 -1.82 0.79
CA PHE A 19 -14.26 -0.57 1.06
C PHE A 19 -14.26 -0.22 2.55
N MET A 20 -15.43 -0.22 3.20
CA MET A 20 -15.55 0.09 4.63
C MET A 20 -14.80 -0.91 5.51
N ILE A 21 -14.84 -2.20 5.18
CA ILE A 21 -14.10 -3.25 5.90
C ILE A 21 -12.60 -3.01 5.77
N LYS A 22 -12.08 -2.76 4.56
CA LYS A 22 -10.64 -2.45 4.35
C LYS A 22 -10.20 -1.24 5.20
N GLN A 23 -11.01 -0.18 5.24
CA GLN A 23 -10.70 1.01 6.06
C GLN A 23 -10.76 0.72 7.57
N ALA A 24 -11.79 -0.02 8.02
CA ALA A 24 -11.92 -0.39 9.42
C ALA A 24 -10.78 -1.30 9.89
N SER A 25 -10.38 -2.30 9.08
CA SER A 25 -9.23 -3.16 9.37
C SER A 25 -7.93 -2.36 9.44
N SER A 26 -7.75 -1.36 8.57
CA SER A 26 -6.60 -0.46 8.61
C SER A 26 -6.56 0.38 9.89
N LEU A 27 -7.71 0.86 10.36
CA LEU A 27 -7.82 1.60 11.62
C LEU A 27 -7.49 0.70 12.83
N VAL A 28 -8.05 -0.52 12.88
CA VAL A 28 -7.77 -1.49 13.95
C VAL A 28 -6.28 -1.83 13.98
N GLN A 29 -5.67 -2.07 12.81
CA GLN A 29 -4.24 -2.34 12.74
C GLN A 29 -3.40 -1.13 13.20
N ALA A 30 -3.82 0.09 12.87
CA ALA A 30 -3.14 1.30 13.31
C ALA A 30 -3.15 1.43 14.84
N LEU A 31 -4.27 1.10 15.49
CA LEU A 31 -4.39 1.11 16.95
C LEU A 31 -3.54 0.02 17.61
N ILE A 32 -3.52 -1.19 17.05
CA ILE A 32 -2.68 -2.29 17.55
C ILE A 32 -1.20 -1.89 17.43
N ALA A 33 -0.78 -1.43 16.26
CA ALA A 33 0.60 -1.00 16.03
C ALA A 33 0.99 0.19 16.90
N GLY A 34 0.10 1.19 17.03
CA GLY A 34 0.31 2.35 17.88
C GLY A 34 0.42 1.99 19.37
N SER A 35 -0.34 0.98 19.83
CA SER A 35 -0.24 0.48 21.21
C SER A 35 1.08 -0.26 21.49
N LEU A 36 1.62 -0.96 20.49
CA LEU A 36 2.86 -1.72 20.62
C LEU A 36 4.08 -0.80 20.81
N PHE A 37 4.06 0.35 20.13
CA PHE A 37 5.14 1.34 20.13
C PHE A 37 4.77 2.58 20.95
N TYR A 38 3.83 2.46 21.90
CA TYR A 38 3.24 3.59 22.60
C TYR A 38 4.28 4.42 23.37
N ASN A 39 4.25 5.73 23.14
CA ASN A 39 5.06 6.74 23.84
C ASN A 39 6.53 6.34 24.02
N ALA A 40 7.25 6.20 22.91
CA ALA A 40 8.64 5.77 22.93
C ALA A 40 9.54 6.80 23.67
N PRO A 41 10.33 6.37 24.68
CA PRO A 41 11.17 7.27 25.48
C PRO A 41 12.26 7.96 24.65
N ASP A 42 12.72 9.15 25.06
CA ASP A 42 13.76 9.91 24.33
C ASP A 42 15.20 9.45 24.63
N ASN A 43 15.39 8.15 24.78
CA ASN A 43 16.70 7.53 25.01
C ASN A 43 17.13 6.65 23.82
N SER A 44 18.34 6.10 23.87
CA SER A 44 18.84 5.20 22.81
C SER A 44 17.94 3.99 22.56
N ALA A 45 17.24 3.50 23.58
CA ALA A 45 16.28 2.41 23.43
C ALA A 45 15.03 2.86 22.66
N GLY A 46 14.50 4.06 22.92
CA GLY A 46 13.37 4.59 22.17
C GLY A 46 13.71 4.99 20.74
N LEU A 47 14.98 5.27 20.41
CA LEU A 47 15.41 5.42 19.02
C LEU A 47 15.13 4.14 18.20
N PHE A 48 15.42 2.98 18.78
CA PHE A 48 15.12 1.68 18.17
C PHE A 48 13.61 1.48 18.00
N VAL A 49 12.82 1.77 19.05
CA VAL A 49 11.34 1.68 19.03
C VAL A 49 10.74 2.59 17.95
N LYS A 50 11.19 3.85 17.86
CA LYS A 50 10.74 4.82 16.84
C LYS A 50 11.10 4.36 15.42
N SER A 51 12.31 3.82 15.23
CA SER A 51 12.71 3.26 13.93
C SER A 51 11.89 2.02 13.54
N GLY A 52 11.54 1.17 14.51
CA GLY A 52 10.67 0.01 14.30
C GLY A 52 9.25 0.39 13.93
N ALA A 53 8.70 1.44 14.54
CA ALA A 53 7.40 1.99 14.17
C ALA A 53 7.37 2.51 12.72
N LEU A 54 8.44 3.20 12.29
CA LEU A 54 8.58 3.65 10.90
C LEU A 54 8.68 2.47 9.92
N PHE A 55 9.50 1.46 10.23
CA PHE A 55 9.58 0.24 9.43
C PHE A 55 8.22 -0.47 9.34
N PHE A 56 7.54 -0.62 10.47
CA PHE A 56 6.22 -1.26 10.53
C PHE A 56 5.19 -0.51 9.67
N SER A 57 5.26 0.82 9.64
CA SER A 57 4.36 1.62 8.82
C SER A 57 4.50 1.35 7.31
N LEU A 58 5.73 1.13 6.84
CA LEU A 58 6.01 0.78 5.45
C LEU A 58 5.67 -0.68 5.16
N LEU A 59 6.00 -1.58 6.09
CA LEU A 59 5.70 -3.01 6.00
C LEU A 59 4.20 -3.25 5.85
N TYR A 60 3.39 -2.68 6.74
CA TYR A 60 1.95 -2.88 6.72
C TYR A 60 1.33 -2.42 5.40
N ASN A 61 1.66 -1.21 4.96
CA ASN A 61 1.15 -0.68 3.69
C ASN A 61 1.61 -1.50 2.48
N SER A 62 2.84 -2.03 2.51
CA SER A 62 3.35 -2.93 1.47
C SER A 62 2.60 -4.26 1.42
N LEU A 63 2.26 -4.83 2.59
CA LEU A 63 1.49 -6.07 2.68
C LEU A 63 0.05 -5.87 2.20
N VAL A 64 -0.58 -4.74 2.54
CA VAL A 64 -1.90 -4.39 2.00
C VAL A 64 -1.85 -4.29 0.48
N ALA A 65 -0.80 -3.69 -0.07
CA ALA A 65 -0.62 -3.56 -1.51
C ALA A 65 -0.49 -4.91 -2.24
N MET A 66 -0.12 -6.02 -1.58
CA MET A 66 -0.15 -7.35 -2.23
C MET A 66 -1.56 -7.76 -2.68
N SER A 67 -2.61 -7.27 -2.02
CA SER A 67 -4.00 -7.58 -2.42
C SER A 67 -4.32 -7.13 -3.86
N GLU A 68 -3.57 -6.15 -4.38
CA GLU A 68 -3.67 -5.67 -5.76
C GLU A 68 -3.27 -6.71 -6.80
N VAL A 69 -2.44 -7.70 -6.43
CA VAL A 69 -2.14 -8.83 -7.32
C VAL A 69 -3.42 -9.59 -7.62
N THR A 70 -4.18 -9.94 -6.58
CA THR A 70 -5.46 -10.65 -6.72
C THR A 70 -6.47 -9.83 -7.49
N ASP A 71 -6.60 -8.55 -7.18
CA ASP A 71 -7.53 -7.64 -7.85
C ASP A 71 -7.17 -7.44 -9.34
N SER A 72 -5.88 -7.48 -9.69
CA SER A 72 -5.43 -7.46 -11.08
C SER A 72 -5.84 -8.72 -11.85
N PHE A 73 -5.89 -9.89 -11.21
CA PHE A 73 -6.33 -11.14 -11.85
C PHE A 73 -7.86 -11.20 -12.01
N THR A 74 -8.61 -10.78 -10.99
CA THR A 74 -10.09 -10.74 -11.06
C THR A 74 -10.58 -9.71 -12.09
N GLY A 75 -9.86 -8.60 -12.27
CA GLY A 75 -10.16 -7.57 -13.26
C GLY A 75 -9.81 -7.96 -14.72
N ARG A 76 -8.95 -8.95 -14.94
CA ARG A 76 -8.43 -9.32 -16.28
C ARG A 76 -9.50 -9.86 -17.25
N PRO A 77 -10.40 -10.78 -16.88
CA PRO A 77 -11.48 -11.23 -17.77
C PRO A 77 -12.41 -10.10 -18.19
N VAL A 78 -12.67 -9.17 -17.27
CA VAL A 78 -13.48 -7.97 -17.52
C VAL A 78 -12.79 -7.09 -18.57
N LEU A 79 -11.48 -6.82 -18.41
CA LEU A 79 -10.70 -6.07 -19.40
C LEU A 79 -10.72 -6.72 -20.79
N ILE A 80 -10.50 -8.03 -20.87
CA ILE A 80 -10.49 -8.77 -22.14
C ILE A 80 -11.86 -8.65 -22.82
N LYS A 81 -12.95 -8.81 -22.08
CA LYS A 81 -14.32 -8.65 -22.61
C LYS A 81 -14.55 -7.26 -23.19
N HIS A 82 -14.12 -6.20 -22.49
CA HIS A 82 -14.23 -4.81 -22.97
C HIS A 82 -13.37 -4.52 -24.21
N LYS A 83 -12.20 -5.16 -24.31
CA LYS A 83 -11.34 -5.09 -25.50
C LYS A 83 -12.01 -5.78 -26.69
N THR A 84 -12.59 -6.97 -26.49
CA THR A 84 -13.26 -7.73 -27.55
C THR A 84 -14.49 -6.99 -28.11
N PHE A 85 -15.21 -6.23 -27.27
CA PHE A 85 -16.32 -5.39 -27.72
C PHE A 85 -15.90 -4.04 -28.32
N GLY A 86 -14.60 -3.75 -28.45
CA GLY A 86 -14.10 -2.50 -29.01
C GLY A 86 -14.44 -1.25 -28.19
N MET A 87 -14.87 -1.39 -26.92
CA MET A 87 -15.41 -0.29 -26.13
C MET A 87 -14.33 0.65 -25.57
N TYR A 88 -13.23 0.10 -25.05
CA TYR A 88 -12.18 0.90 -24.40
C TYR A 88 -10.77 0.39 -24.71
N HIS A 89 -9.85 1.33 -24.95
CA HIS A 89 -8.43 1.02 -25.09
C HIS A 89 -7.83 0.59 -23.74
N PRO A 90 -6.97 -0.46 -23.66
CA PRO A 90 -6.43 -0.96 -22.40
C PRO A 90 -5.70 0.09 -21.56
N ALA A 91 -4.95 1.01 -22.18
CA ALA A 91 -4.28 2.10 -21.46
C ALA A 91 -5.27 3.05 -20.76
N ALA A 92 -6.44 3.30 -21.37
CA ALA A 92 -7.48 4.13 -20.76
C ALA A 92 -8.12 3.48 -19.52
N PHE A 93 -8.13 2.15 -19.46
CA PHE A 93 -8.58 1.40 -18.28
C PHE A 93 -7.55 1.47 -17.14
N CYS A 94 -6.26 1.29 -17.45
CA CYS A 94 -5.20 1.38 -16.44
C CYS A 94 -5.16 2.78 -15.80
N ILE A 95 -5.27 3.85 -16.60
CA ILE A 95 -5.33 5.22 -16.08
C ILE A 95 -6.56 5.42 -15.18
N ALA A 96 -7.71 4.87 -15.58
CA ALA A 96 -8.92 4.97 -14.78
C ALA A 96 -8.82 4.25 -13.43
N GLN A 97 -8.16 3.09 -13.40
CA GLN A 97 -7.93 2.34 -12.17
C GLN A 97 -6.96 3.08 -11.24
N ILE A 98 -5.81 3.54 -11.74
CA ILE A 98 -4.85 4.33 -10.95
C ILE A 98 -5.53 5.58 -10.37
N THR A 99 -6.36 6.26 -11.16
CA THR A 99 -7.09 7.46 -10.69
C THR A 99 -8.07 7.13 -9.56
N ALA A 100 -8.75 5.98 -9.63
CA ALA A 100 -9.67 5.54 -8.59
C ALA A 100 -8.95 5.12 -7.29
N ASP A 101 -7.74 4.55 -7.41
CA ASP A 101 -6.95 4.07 -6.27
C ASP A 101 -6.33 5.20 -5.44
N ILE A 102 -5.89 6.29 -6.10
CA ILE A 102 -5.23 7.43 -5.43
C ILE A 102 -6.01 7.93 -4.20
N PRO A 103 -7.31 8.31 -4.29
CA PRO A 103 -8.03 8.81 -3.12
C PRO A 103 -8.26 7.75 -2.05
N ILE A 104 -8.39 6.48 -2.44
CA ILE A 104 -8.59 5.36 -1.50
C ILE A 104 -7.34 5.14 -0.67
N ILE A 105 -6.18 5.04 -1.34
CA ILE A 105 -4.89 4.83 -0.70
C ILE A 105 -4.52 6.06 0.13
N LEU A 106 -4.77 7.28 -0.36
CA LEU A 106 -4.57 8.50 0.42
C LEU A 106 -5.37 8.47 1.72
N PHE A 107 -6.65 8.12 1.67
CA PHE A 107 -7.50 8.05 2.86
C PHE A 107 -7.02 6.98 3.84
N GLN A 108 -6.72 5.78 3.33
CA GLN A 108 -6.28 4.64 4.13
C GLN A 108 -4.94 4.89 4.83
N VAL A 109 -3.93 5.35 4.07
CA VAL A 109 -2.60 5.66 4.59
C VAL A 109 -2.67 6.82 5.57
N SER A 110 -3.54 7.80 5.34
CA SER A 110 -3.71 8.94 6.25
C SER A 110 -4.27 8.50 7.60
N ILE A 111 -5.33 7.69 7.62
CA ILE A 111 -5.90 7.18 8.88
C ILE A 111 -4.83 6.40 9.66
N PHE A 112 -4.15 5.47 8.98
CA PHE A 112 -3.13 4.65 9.62
C PHE A 112 -1.94 5.50 10.11
N GLY A 113 -1.44 6.39 9.26
CA GLY A 113 -0.28 7.23 9.54
C GLY A 113 -0.53 8.23 10.66
N ILE A 114 -1.69 8.88 10.71
CA ILE A 114 -2.06 9.82 11.79
C ILE A 114 -2.08 9.09 13.13
N VAL A 115 -2.83 7.99 13.22
CA VAL A 115 -2.97 7.23 14.48
C VAL A 115 -1.62 6.73 14.97
N LEU A 116 -0.82 6.09 14.10
CA LEU A 116 0.48 5.57 14.47
C LEU A 116 1.45 6.69 14.88
N TYR A 117 1.53 7.79 14.11
CA TYR A 117 2.47 8.87 14.37
C TYR A 117 2.26 9.52 15.75
N PHE A 118 1.00 9.80 16.10
CA PHE A 118 0.67 10.41 17.38
C PHE A 118 0.77 9.43 18.55
N MET A 119 0.42 8.16 18.37
CA MET A 119 0.53 7.16 19.46
C MET A 119 1.98 6.82 19.82
N VAL A 120 2.89 6.82 18.84
CA VAL A 120 4.31 6.50 19.08
C VAL A 120 5.08 7.67 19.70
N GLY A 121 4.56 8.90 19.61
CA GLY A 121 5.24 10.08 20.14
C GLY A 121 6.43 10.50 19.27
N LEU A 122 6.25 10.51 17.94
CA LEU A 122 7.25 11.09 17.04
C LEU A 122 7.32 12.61 17.20
N THR A 123 8.38 13.22 16.65
CA THR A 123 8.65 14.66 16.76
C THR A 123 7.45 15.50 16.33
N ALA A 124 6.83 16.23 17.26
CA ALA A 124 5.63 17.04 17.02
C ALA A 124 5.89 18.33 16.21
N THR A 125 6.52 18.20 15.05
CA THR A 125 6.74 19.28 14.07
C THR A 125 5.97 18.97 12.80
N ALA A 126 5.30 19.98 12.25
CA ALA A 126 4.49 19.79 11.04
C ALA A 126 5.33 19.28 9.86
N SER A 127 6.56 19.78 9.69
CA SER A 127 7.48 19.36 8.63
C SER A 127 7.82 17.86 8.71
N ALA A 128 8.10 17.34 9.90
CA ALA A 128 8.43 15.93 10.10
C ALA A 128 7.23 15.02 9.82
N PHE A 129 6.03 15.43 10.24
CA PHE A 129 4.80 14.69 9.95
C PHE A 129 4.53 14.61 8.45
N PHE A 130 4.57 15.74 7.73
CA PHE A 130 4.33 15.74 6.28
C PHE A 130 5.39 14.96 5.52
N THR A 131 6.66 15.02 5.95
CA THR A 131 7.73 14.22 5.34
C THR A 131 7.45 12.73 5.50
N PHE A 132 7.12 12.28 6.72
CA PHE A 132 6.72 10.90 6.99
C PHE A 132 5.52 10.50 6.11
N TRP A 133 4.46 11.30 6.13
CA TRP A 133 3.22 11.01 5.42
C TRP A 133 3.41 10.90 3.90
N ILE A 134 4.13 11.84 3.28
CA ILE A 134 4.44 11.81 1.84
C ILE A 134 5.29 10.59 1.49
N VAL A 135 6.31 10.27 2.29
CA VAL A 135 7.19 9.11 2.03
C VAL A 135 6.39 7.81 2.11
N VAL A 136 5.54 7.64 3.12
CA VAL A 136 4.71 6.44 3.24
C VAL A 136 3.73 6.34 2.06
N ILE A 137 3.05 7.42 1.67
CA ILE A 137 2.16 7.42 0.51
C ILE A 137 2.89 7.06 -0.78
N ALA A 138 4.04 7.69 -1.03
CA ALA A 138 4.83 7.43 -2.23
C ALA A 138 5.32 5.98 -2.28
N ALA A 139 5.77 5.44 -1.15
CA ALA A 139 6.17 4.04 -1.05
C ALA A 139 4.98 3.09 -1.31
N THR A 140 3.81 3.36 -0.73
CA THR A 140 2.60 2.56 -0.96
C THR A 140 2.18 2.60 -2.43
N MET A 141 2.14 3.78 -3.05
CA MET A 141 1.84 3.94 -4.48
C MET A 141 2.81 3.14 -5.37
N CYS A 142 4.10 3.19 -5.05
CA CYS A 142 5.14 2.46 -5.77
C CYS A 142 4.94 0.94 -5.63
N MET A 143 4.70 0.45 -4.42
CA MET A 143 4.44 -0.98 -4.16
C MET A 143 3.18 -1.46 -4.86
N THR A 144 2.09 -0.69 -4.80
CA THR A 144 0.84 -0.98 -5.54
C THR A 144 1.08 -1.07 -7.05
N ALA A 145 1.83 -0.13 -7.63
CA ALA A 145 2.17 -0.16 -9.05
C ALA A 145 3.04 -1.39 -9.42
N LEU A 146 4.00 -1.73 -8.56
CA LEU A 146 4.86 -2.90 -8.73
C LEU A 146 4.07 -4.21 -8.70
N PHE A 147 3.17 -4.39 -7.73
CA PHE A 147 2.32 -5.59 -7.65
C PHE A 147 1.38 -5.72 -8.83
N ARG A 148 0.85 -4.60 -9.32
CA ARG A 148 0.03 -4.59 -10.52
C ARG A 148 0.83 -4.94 -11.77
N ALA A 149 2.07 -4.48 -11.87
CA ALA A 149 2.97 -4.87 -12.96
C ALA A 149 3.27 -6.38 -12.94
N ILE A 150 3.49 -6.97 -11.77
CA ILE A 150 3.67 -8.42 -11.61
C ILE A 150 2.40 -9.20 -12.00
N GLY A 151 1.23 -8.71 -11.57
CA GLY A 151 -0.06 -9.29 -11.92
C GLY A 151 -0.35 -9.23 -13.43
N ALA A 152 0.03 -8.14 -14.09
CA ALA A 152 -0.10 -7.97 -15.53
C ALA A 152 0.90 -8.83 -16.33
N ALA A 153 2.12 -9.00 -15.83
CA ALA A 153 3.17 -9.80 -16.48
C ALA A 153 2.94 -11.32 -16.35
N SER A 154 2.21 -11.76 -15.32
CA SER A 154 2.03 -13.18 -15.03
C SER A 154 0.81 -13.78 -15.75
N ALA A 155 0.95 -15.03 -16.22
CA ALA A 155 -0.15 -15.76 -16.87
C ALA A 155 -1.10 -16.43 -15.85
N THR A 156 -0.56 -16.90 -14.72
CA THR A 156 -1.29 -17.63 -13.68
C THR A 156 -1.18 -16.94 -12.32
N PHE A 157 -2.24 -17.05 -11.52
CA PHE A 157 -2.30 -16.47 -10.18
C PHE A 157 -1.27 -17.07 -9.23
N ASP A 158 -1.05 -18.39 -9.30
CA ASP A 158 -0.07 -19.09 -8.46
C ASP A 158 1.36 -18.55 -8.67
N ASN A 159 1.75 -18.35 -9.94
CA ASN A 159 3.07 -17.79 -10.25
C ASN A 159 3.20 -16.33 -9.80
N ALA A 160 2.16 -15.51 -10.00
CA ALA A 160 2.16 -14.12 -9.57
C ALA A 160 2.27 -13.98 -8.04
N SER A 161 1.51 -14.80 -7.30
CA SER A 161 1.54 -14.83 -5.84
C SER A 161 2.94 -15.18 -5.32
N LYS A 162 3.57 -16.24 -5.88
CA LYS A 162 4.94 -16.62 -5.55
C LYS A 162 5.95 -15.50 -5.81
N ILE A 163 5.92 -14.89 -7.00
CA ILE A 163 6.83 -13.80 -7.37
C ILE A 163 6.62 -12.59 -6.46
N SER A 164 5.36 -12.22 -6.19
CA SER A 164 5.03 -11.09 -5.30
C SER A 164 5.52 -11.31 -3.87
N GLY A 165 5.36 -12.53 -3.33
CA GLY A 165 5.86 -12.89 -2.00
C GLY A 165 7.38 -12.85 -1.90
N LEU A 166 8.08 -13.32 -2.94
CA LEU A 166 9.55 -13.23 -3.02
C LEU A 166 10.02 -11.78 -3.07
N ILE A 167 9.38 -10.92 -3.87
CA ILE A 167 9.75 -9.50 -3.97
C ILE A 167 9.47 -8.75 -2.68
N VAL A 168 8.36 -9.02 -2.00
CA VAL A 168 8.10 -8.48 -0.66
C VAL A 168 9.21 -8.88 0.30
N THR A 169 9.53 -10.18 0.34
CA THR A 169 10.56 -10.70 1.25
C THR A 169 11.92 -10.07 0.98
N ALA A 170 12.30 -9.94 -0.30
CA ALA A 170 13.53 -9.26 -0.71
C ALA A 170 13.53 -7.78 -0.29
N THR A 171 12.43 -7.07 -0.55
CA THR A 171 12.30 -5.64 -0.21
C THR A 171 12.38 -5.41 1.29
N LEU A 172 11.80 -6.30 2.11
CA LEU A 172 11.88 -6.24 3.57
C LEU A 172 13.29 -6.49 4.10
N MET A 173 14.00 -7.46 3.52
CA MET A 173 15.38 -7.76 3.91
C MET A 173 16.33 -6.59 3.60
N TYR A 174 16.18 -5.97 2.42
CA TYR A 174 17.03 -4.88 1.95
C TYR A 174 16.55 -3.48 2.37
N ASN A 175 15.51 -3.35 3.19
CA ASN A 175 15.01 -2.04 3.64
C ASN A 175 15.96 -1.33 4.63
N GLY A 176 16.99 -2.01 5.13
CA GLY A 176 17.99 -1.41 6.03
C GLY A 176 17.67 -1.50 7.51
N TYR A 177 16.47 -2.00 7.88
CA TYR A 177 16.05 -2.19 9.27
C TYR A 177 16.51 -3.54 9.86
N MET A 178 16.34 -4.65 9.13
CA MET A 178 16.80 -5.97 9.58
C MET A 178 18.33 -6.13 9.44
N ILE A 179 18.87 -5.69 8.31
CA ILE A 179 20.31 -5.67 8.05
C ILE A 179 20.70 -4.21 7.89
N MET A 180 21.61 -3.73 8.72
CA MET A 180 22.13 -2.37 8.55
C MET A 180 22.94 -2.27 7.26
N LYS A 181 22.67 -1.23 6.46
CA LYS A 181 23.33 -0.94 5.17
C LYS A 181 24.87 -1.13 5.13
N PRO A 182 25.67 -0.82 6.18
CA PRO A 182 27.13 -1.00 6.12
C PRO A 182 27.59 -2.46 6.18
N HIS A 183 26.71 -3.39 6.57
CA HIS A 183 26.98 -4.83 6.62
C HIS A 183 26.37 -5.60 5.44
N MET A 184 25.73 -4.90 4.49
CA MET A 184 25.31 -5.50 3.23
C MET A 184 26.54 -5.69 2.35
N HIS A 185 26.83 -6.95 1.99
CA HIS A 185 27.85 -7.24 1.00
C HIS A 185 27.33 -6.81 -0.40
N PRO A 186 28.19 -6.23 -1.26
CA PRO A 186 27.82 -5.83 -2.61
C PRO A 186 27.43 -7.01 -3.51
#